data_AF-A0A961JT59-F1
#
_entry.id   AF-A0A961JT59-F1
#
_cell.length_a   1.000
_cell.length_b   1.000
_cell.length_c   1.000
_cell.angle_alpha   90.00
_cell.angle_beta   90.00
_cell.angle_gamma   90.00
#
_symmetry.space_group_name_H-M   'P 1'
#
loop_
_entity.id
_entity.type
_entity.pdbx_description
1 polymer ?
#
loop_
_entity_poly.entity_id
_entity_poly.type
_entity_poly.pdbx_seq_one_letter_code
_entity_poly.pdbx_strand_id
1 'polypeptide(L)'
;MIGPRSRTGLALLAAVLYCGPVLAGLARHDWSVLPVLAALFLLYVAVARRPDLTTGAGRAGLATMAVVQIALVTIGWATGLLLTDTVGSVALPLWGPIAVTALGAGVGAWALRDAAEMDVMLDSALARIAEMETPPPVPTAEAAPALRAFDPPWPDPLPEAEDAVHAALIAIRERPVLDVTATDRIVKRLGAETGAAGFDPLYDAAGRDGSLNEPAVDFALLRFVALPQVFDQLAARGEAGLAPMLLLNAPHPTVRAEARARVAEMVEAGVPVTELPDPALLRELAGAFPGEGYNRLLARCAHGGPAAAVGA
;
A
#
# COMPACT_ATOMS: atom_id res chain seq x y z
N MET A 1 18.53 -9.90 3.45
CA MET A 1 19.05 -8.51 3.44
C MET A 1 18.34 -7.72 4.53
N ILE A 2 19.07 -7.15 5.49
CA ILE A 2 18.48 -6.22 6.48
C ILE A 2 18.31 -4.88 5.75
N GLY A 3 17.14 -4.69 5.14
CA GLY A 3 16.80 -3.41 4.53
C GLY A 3 16.60 -2.35 5.62
N PRO A 4 16.86 -1.05 5.35
CA PRO A 4 16.66 0.04 6.30
C PRO A 4 15.20 0.16 6.79
N ARG A 5 14.24 -0.42 6.05
CA ARG A 5 12.81 -0.48 6.41
C ARG A 5 12.36 -1.83 6.95
N SER A 6 13.26 -2.79 7.11
CA SER A 6 12.91 -4.07 7.72
C SER A 6 12.63 -3.89 9.22
N ARG A 7 11.74 -4.71 9.79
CA ARG A 7 11.47 -4.72 11.25
C ARG A 7 12.77 -4.83 12.06
N THR A 8 13.71 -5.63 11.58
CA THR A 8 15.05 -5.81 12.16
C THR A 8 15.88 -4.54 12.10
N GLY A 9 15.85 -3.80 10.97
CA GLY A 9 16.56 -2.53 10.82
C GLY A 9 16.05 -1.45 11.79
N LEU A 10 14.73 -1.34 11.93
CA LEU A 10 14.10 -0.41 12.88
C LEU A 10 14.40 -0.78 14.34
N ALA A 11 14.35 -2.08 14.68
CA ALA A 11 14.70 -2.54 16.02
C ALA A 11 16.18 -2.26 16.36
N LEU A 12 17.09 -2.46 15.40
CA LEU A 12 18.51 -2.19 15.59
C LEU A 12 18.79 -0.70 15.74
N LEU A 13 18.13 0.15 14.95
CA LEU A 13 18.22 1.61 15.09
C LEU A 13 17.70 2.05 16.47
N ALA A 14 16.56 1.54 16.90
CA ALA A 14 16.00 1.83 18.22
C ALA A 14 16.98 1.39 19.32
N ALA A 15 17.54 0.18 19.22
CA ALA A 15 18.50 -0.33 20.18
C ALA A 15 19.72 0.60 20.33
N VAL A 16 20.29 1.09 19.21
CA VAL A 16 21.42 2.04 19.23
C VAL A 16 21.02 3.37 19.87
N LEU A 17 19.84 3.90 19.52
CA LEU A 17 19.37 5.19 20.01
C LEU A 17 19.14 5.18 21.54
N TYR A 18 18.54 4.11 22.06
CA TYR A 18 18.29 3.93 23.51
C TYR A 18 19.50 3.41 24.29
N CYS A 19 20.56 2.94 23.61
CA CYS A 19 21.78 2.48 24.26
C CYS A 19 22.44 3.61 25.06
N GLY A 20 22.46 4.85 24.56
CA GLY A 20 23.08 5.97 25.27
C GLY A 20 22.48 6.26 26.67
N PRO A 21 21.16 6.47 26.83
CA PRO A 21 20.56 6.62 28.16
C PRO A 21 20.88 5.47 29.11
N VAL A 22 20.82 4.23 28.63
CA VAL A 22 21.16 3.04 29.43
C VAL A 22 22.63 3.06 29.84
N LEU A 23 23.56 3.37 28.93
CA LEU A 23 24.98 3.51 29.25
C LEU A 23 25.26 4.64 30.24
N ALA A 24 24.53 5.76 30.15
CA ALA A 24 24.66 6.87 31.09
C ALA A 24 24.23 6.47 32.51
N GLY A 25 23.15 5.69 32.63
CA GLY A 25 22.73 5.10 33.90
C GLY A 25 23.75 4.10 34.43
N LEU A 26 24.23 3.20 33.57
CA LEU A 26 25.21 2.17 33.94
C LEU A 26 26.53 2.77 34.48
N ALA A 27 26.93 3.92 33.94
CA ALA A 27 28.09 4.69 34.36
C ALA A 27 27.83 5.61 35.57
N ARG A 28 26.60 5.60 36.13
CA ARG A 28 26.16 6.45 37.25
C ARG A 28 26.41 7.94 37.03
N HIS A 29 26.21 8.42 35.80
CA HIS A 29 26.27 9.85 35.52
C HIS A 29 25.11 10.60 36.18
N ASP A 30 25.37 11.86 36.54
CA ASP A 30 24.40 12.76 37.18
C ASP A 30 23.19 13.05 36.26
N TRP A 31 22.05 13.40 36.87
CA TRP A 31 20.77 13.64 36.21
C TRP A 31 20.82 14.80 35.21
N SER A 32 21.83 15.66 35.33
CA SER A 32 22.10 16.75 34.39
C SER A 32 22.35 16.27 32.96
N VAL A 33 22.63 14.97 32.73
CA VAL A 33 22.79 14.40 31.37
C VAL A 33 21.46 14.19 30.66
N LEU A 34 20.35 14.00 31.39
CA LEU A 34 19.05 13.65 30.82
C LEU A 34 18.51 14.70 29.84
N PRO A 35 18.57 16.02 30.12
CA PRO A 35 18.13 17.03 29.17
C PRO A 35 18.90 17.02 27.85
N VAL A 36 20.21 16.71 27.89
CA VAL A 36 21.06 16.64 26.69
C VAL A 36 20.66 15.45 25.82
N LEU A 37 20.46 14.28 26.44
CA LEU A 37 20.01 13.09 25.72
C LEU A 37 18.60 13.28 25.16
N ALA A 38 17.68 13.85 25.95
CA ALA A 38 16.32 14.17 25.50
C ALA A 38 16.33 15.15 24.31
N ALA A 39 17.21 16.15 24.33
CA ALA A 39 17.37 17.08 23.22
C ALA A 39 17.84 16.39 21.92
N LEU A 40 18.74 15.41 22.01
CA LEU A 40 19.18 14.62 20.85
C LEU A 40 18.06 13.76 20.27
N PHE A 41 17.26 13.13 21.13
CA PHE A 41 16.05 12.40 20.70
C PHE A 41 15.03 13.32 20.05
N LEU A 42 14.80 14.51 20.63
CA LEU A 42 13.91 15.51 20.06
C LEU A 42 14.41 16.02 18.71
N LEU A 43 15.72 16.23 18.56
CA LEU A 43 16.31 16.61 17.28
C LEU A 43 16.06 15.54 16.22
N TYR A 44 16.28 14.26 16.56
CA TYR A 44 15.94 13.14 15.67
C TYR A 44 14.46 13.17 15.24
N VAL A 45 13.54 13.30 16.21
CA VAL A 45 12.10 13.35 15.93
C VAL A 45 11.73 14.57 15.08
N ALA A 46 12.31 15.73 15.36
CA ALA A 46 12.06 16.96 14.61
C ALA A 46 12.50 16.83 13.14
N VAL A 47 13.64 16.19 12.89
CA VAL A 47 14.13 15.94 11.52
C VAL A 47 13.30 14.87 10.82
N ALA A 48 12.96 13.78 11.52
CA ALA A 48 12.23 12.65 10.96
C ALA A 48 10.75 12.98 10.67
N ARG A 49 10.11 13.82 11.50
CA ARG A 49 8.67 14.13 11.38
C ARG A 49 8.37 15.52 10.83
N ARG A 50 9.33 16.45 10.84
CA ARG A 50 9.16 17.85 10.39
C ARG A 50 7.85 18.49 10.87
N PRO A 51 7.60 18.55 12.20
CA PRO A 51 6.34 19.08 12.72
C PRO A 51 6.11 20.53 12.27
N ASP A 52 4.91 20.84 11.81
CA ASP A 52 4.55 22.19 11.40
C ASP A 52 4.35 23.11 12.61
N LEU A 53 5.38 23.88 12.93
CA LEU A 53 5.38 24.80 14.07
C LEU A 53 4.54 26.06 13.86
N THR A 54 4.05 26.31 12.65
CA THR A 54 3.19 27.46 12.35
C THR A 54 1.79 27.28 12.92
N THR A 55 1.36 26.03 13.12
CA THR A 55 0.05 25.70 13.67
C THR A 55 0.07 25.49 15.19
N GLY A 56 -1.07 25.70 15.85
CA GLY A 56 -1.23 25.36 17.28
C GLY A 56 -1.12 23.85 17.52
N ALA A 57 -1.69 23.05 16.62
CA ALA A 57 -1.67 21.59 16.70
C ALA A 57 -0.25 21.02 16.58
N GLY A 58 0.57 21.52 15.65
CA GLY A 58 1.96 21.04 15.51
C GLY A 58 2.83 21.39 16.73
N ARG A 59 2.62 22.55 17.35
CA ARG A 59 3.28 22.91 18.63
C ARG A 59 2.86 22.00 19.78
N ALA A 60 1.56 21.70 19.89
CA ALA A 60 1.05 20.76 20.90
C ALA A 60 1.61 19.34 20.68
N GLY A 61 1.65 18.87 19.43
CA GLY A 61 2.24 17.59 19.05
C GLY A 61 3.72 17.50 19.42
N LEU A 62 4.52 18.53 19.12
CA LEU A 62 5.93 18.59 19.52
C LEU A 62 6.10 18.54 21.05
N ALA A 63 5.25 19.26 21.80
CA ALA A 63 5.29 19.25 23.26
C ALA A 63 4.97 17.86 23.82
N THR A 64 3.95 17.18 23.30
CA THR A 64 3.64 15.79 23.67
C THR A 64 4.80 14.86 23.35
N MET A 65 5.41 14.99 22.17
CA MET A 65 6.60 14.21 21.81
C MET A 65 7.76 14.47 22.78
N ALA A 66 8.01 15.73 23.15
CA ALA A 66 9.05 16.09 24.13
C ALA A 66 8.85 15.39 25.48
N VAL A 67 7.62 15.39 26.00
CA VAL A 67 7.29 14.70 27.26
C VAL A 67 7.56 13.21 27.16
N VAL A 68 7.14 12.57 26.06
CA VAL A 68 7.38 11.15 25.82
C VAL A 68 8.89 10.85 25.73
N GLN A 69 9.67 11.68 25.04
CA GLN A 69 11.13 11.48 24.93
C GLN A 69 11.84 11.64 26.28
N ILE A 70 11.47 12.63 27.08
CA ILE A 70 12.02 12.80 28.44
C ILE A 70 11.70 11.55 29.29
N ALA A 71 10.47 11.05 29.22
CA ALA A 71 10.07 9.84 29.95
C ALA A 71 10.90 8.62 29.51
N LEU A 72 11.06 8.38 28.20
CA LEU A 72 11.83 7.26 27.67
C LEU A 72 13.32 7.34 28.01
N VAL A 73 13.92 8.52 27.92
CA VAL A 73 15.32 8.75 28.31
C VAL A 73 15.51 8.50 29.81
N THR A 74 14.57 8.96 30.64
CA THR A 74 14.58 8.73 32.09
C THR A 74 14.46 7.25 32.42
N ILE A 75 13.54 6.53 31.76
CA ILE A 75 13.38 5.07 31.92
C ILE A 75 14.66 4.33 31.49
N GLY A 76 15.26 4.70 30.35
CA GLY A 76 16.51 4.10 29.88
C GLY A 76 17.65 4.31 30.87
N TRP A 77 17.81 5.53 31.39
CA TRP A 77 18.80 5.83 32.41
C TRP A 77 18.54 5.08 33.72
N ALA A 78 17.29 5.03 34.20
CA ALA A 78 16.93 4.25 35.39
C ALA A 78 17.18 2.75 35.18
N THR A 79 16.91 2.21 33.99
CA THR A 79 17.25 0.83 33.62
C THR A 79 18.76 0.60 33.68
N GLY A 80 19.56 1.55 33.19
CA GLY A 80 21.01 1.53 33.32
C GLY A 80 21.49 1.47 34.77
N LEU A 81 20.88 2.25 35.67
CA LEU A 81 21.19 2.20 37.10
C LEU A 81 20.85 0.84 37.72
N LEU A 82 19.69 0.27 37.39
CA LEU A 82 19.32 -1.07 37.86
C LEU A 82 20.30 -2.15 37.35
N LEU A 83 20.81 -1.99 36.12
CA LEU A 83 21.83 -2.88 35.57
C LEU A 83 23.18 -2.74 36.29
N THR A 84 23.52 -1.55 36.80
CA THR A 84 24.75 -1.36 37.59
C THR A 84 24.79 -2.28 38.81
N ASP A 85 23.64 -2.59 39.41
CA ASP A 85 23.58 -3.46 40.59
C ASP A 85 23.83 -4.94 40.26
N THR A 86 23.66 -5.33 38.98
CA THR A 86 23.85 -6.72 38.53
C THR A 86 25.19 -6.94 37.83
N VAL A 87 25.65 -5.99 37.03
CA VAL A 87 26.87 -6.12 36.19
C VAL A 87 28.04 -5.30 36.75
N GLY A 88 27.78 -4.40 37.71
CA GLY A 88 28.76 -3.45 38.23
C GLY A 88 28.79 -2.13 37.45
N SER A 89 29.42 -1.11 38.02
CA SER A 89 29.54 0.21 37.39
C SER A 89 30.64 0.21 36.34
N VAL A 90 30.35 0.74 35.16
CA VAL A 90 31.35 0.91 34.10
C VAL A 90 31.86 2.35 34.12
N ALA A 91 33.18 2.52 34.19
CA ALA A 91 33.79 3.85 34.10
C ALA A 91 33.78 4.32 32.65
N LEU A 92 32.70 4.98 32.24
CA LEU A 92 32.61 5.66 30.95
C LEU A 92 32.77 7.17 31.13
N PRO A 93 33.45 7.86 30.21
CA PRO A 93 33.41 9.31 30.17
C PRO A 93 32.03 9.79 29.69
N LEU A 94 31.59 10.95 30.17
CA LEU A 94 30.26 11.52 29.85
C LEU A 94 29.99 11.63 28.35
N TRP A 95 31.02 11.87 27.54
CA TRP A 95 30.88 11.97 26.09
C TRP A 95 30.47 10.65 25.43
N GLY A 96 30.73 9.50 26.04
CA GLY A 96 30.45 8.17 25.47
C GLY A 96 28.95 7.96 25.20
N PRO A 97 28.10 7.99 26.24
CA PRO A 97 26.64 7.90 26.07
C PRO A 97 26.07 8.94 25.10
N ILE A 98 26.55 10.18 25.17
CA ILE A 98 26.12 11.29 24.30
C ILE A 98 26.46 10.99 22.85
N ALA A 99 27.68 10.52 22.57
CA ALA A 99 28.12 10.20 21.21
C ALA A 99 27.31 9.05 20.61
N VAL A 100 27.02 8.00 21.38
CA VAL A 100 26.19 6.87 20.92
C VAL A 100 24.78 7.34 20.55
N THR A 101 24.13 8.13 21.41
CA THR A 101 22.79 8.67 21.10
C THR A 101 22.83 9.62 19.91
N ALA A 102 23.83 10.50 19.82
CA ALA A 102 23.96 11.45 18.71
C ALA A 102 24.16 10.72 17.37
N LEU A 103 24.97 9.66 17.34
CA LEU A 103 25.17 8.82 16.16
C LEU A 103 23.89 8.08 15.78
N GLY A 104 23.19 7.48 16.75
CA GLY A 104 21.90 6.84 16.50
C GLY A 104 20.86 7.81 15.95
N ALA A 105 20.78 9.01 16.52
CA ALA A 105 19.90 10.09 16.09
C ALA A 105 20.22 10.54 14.66
N GLY A 106 21.50 10.77 14.35
CA GLY A 106 21.95 11.18 13.03
C GLY A 106 21.71 10.13 11.95
N VAL A 107 22.07 8.86 12.22
CA VAL A 107 21.84 7.74 11.29
C VAL A 107 20.34 7.54 11.07
N GLY A 108 19.55 7.57 12.14
CA GLY A 108 18.09 7.46 12.04
C GLY A 108 17.47 8.58 11.23
N ALA A 109 17.86 9.81 11.51
CA ALA A 109 17.38 10.99 10.79
C ALA A 109 17.73 10.92 9.29
N TRP A 110 18.95 10.48 8.95
CA TRP A 110 19.36 10.31 7.57
C TRP A 110 18.62 9.18 6.86
N ALA A 111 18.51 8.00 7.49
CA ALA A 111 17.88 6.82 6.90
C ALA A 111 16.36 6.97 6.73
N LEU A 112 15.71 7.76 7.59
CA LEU A 112 14.26 7.95 7.59
C LEU A 112 13.82 9.29 6.98
N ARG A 113 14.75 10.10 6.46
CA ARG A 113 14.40 11.39 5.84
C ARG A 113 13.39 11.25 4.70
N ASP A 114 13.48 10.17 3.92
CA ASP A 114 12.61 9.90 2.78
C ASP A 114 11.27 9.28 3.22
N ALA A 115 11.20 8.70 4.44
CA ALA A 115 9.96 8.18 5.00
C ALA A 115 9.02 9.30 5.48
N ALA A 116 9.58 10.45 5.87
CA ALA A 116 8.82 11.64 6.23
C ALA A 116 7.90 12.10 5.08
N GLU A 117 8.34 11.95 3.82
CA GLU A 117 7.54 12.30 2.65
C GLU A 117 6.35 11.35 2.48
N MET A 118 6.52 10.07 2.84
CA MET A 118 5.45 9.07 2.79
C MET A 118 4.43 9.25 3.90
N ASP A 119 4.86 9.59 5.13
CA ASP A 119 3.94 9.92 6.22
C ASP A 119 3.15 11.19 5.91
N VAL A 120 3.78 12.24 5.35
CA VAL A 120 3.07 13.45 4.89
C VAL A 120 2.08 13.13 3.77
N MET A 121 2.45 12.25 2.82
CA MET A 121 1.53 11.78 1.78
C MET A 121 0.34 11.04 2.39
N LEU A 122 0.57 10.15 3.37
CA LEU A 122 -0.48 9.39 4.04
C LEU A 122 -1.38 10.29 4.88
N ASP A 123 -0.83 11.22 5.66
CA ASP A 123 -1.59 12.20 6.42
C ASP A 123 -2.41 13.10 5.49
N SER A 124 -1.87 13.51 4.34
CA SER A 124 -2.63 14.26 3.33
C SER A 124 -3.73 13.41 2.69
N ALA A 125 -3.51 12.12 2.46
CA ALA A 125 -4.54 11.21 1.96
C ALA A 125 -5.65 11.00 3.00
N LEU A 126 -5.29 10.82 4.28
CA LEU A 126 -6.23 10.70 5.39
C LEU A 126 -7.02 12.00 5.60
N ALA A 127 -6.37 13.16 5.51
CA ALA A 127 -7.06 14.46 5.58
C ALA A 127 -8.07 14.61 4.44
N ARG A 128 -7.71 14.22 3.21
CA ARG A 128 -8.65 14.21 2.08
C ARG A 128 -9.82 13.25 2.27
N ILE A 129 -9.59 12.08 2.86
CA ILE A 129 -10.67 11.14 3.18
C ILE A 129 -11.60 11.75 4.24
N ALA A 130 -11.05 12.37 5.29
CA ALA A 130 -11.84 13.06 6.32
C ALA A 130 -12.65 14.24 5.74
N GLU A 131 -12.09 14.96 4.76
CA GLU A 131 -12.82 16.00 4.02
C GLU A 131 -13.98 15.42 3.18
N MET A 132 -13.80 14.24 2.58
CA MET A 132 -14.88 13.54 1.85
C MET A 132 -15.96 12.97 2.79
N GLU A 133 -15.57 12.54 3.99
CA GLU A 133 -16.51 12.07 5.02
C GLU A 133 -17.28 13.20 5.69
N THR A 134 -16.80 14.45 5.57
CA THR A 134 -17.55 15.61 6.04
C THR A 134 -18.72 15.83 5.08
N PRO A 135 -19.97 15.53 5.47
CA PRO A 135 -21.08 15.67 4.56
C PRO A 135 -21.17 17.14 4.13
N PRO A 136 -21.39 17.44 2.84
CA PRO A 136 -21.61 18.81 2.42
C PRO A 136 -22.74 19.41 3.25
N PRO A 137 -22.69 20.71 3.59
CA PRO A 137 -23.75 21.36 4.36
C PRO A 137 -25.08 21.04 3.68
N VAL A 138 -25.98 20.39 4.45
CA VAL A 138 -27.29 19.95 3.97
C VAL A 138 -27.92 21.14 3.23
N PRO A 139 -28.16 21.04 1.91
CA PRO A 139 -28.82 22.11 1.19
C PRO A 139 -30.14 22.36 1.91
N THR A 140 -30.39 23.61 2.30
CA THR A 140 -31.72 24.03 2.78
C THR A 140 -32.77 23.51 1.82
N ALA A 141 -33.89 22.99 2.33
CA ALA A 141 -34.89 22.19 1.63
C ALA A 141 -35.42 22.77 0.29
N GLU A 142 -35.16 24.03 0.00
CA GLU A 142 -35.54 24.72 -1.25
C GLU A 142 -34.51 24.62 -2.40
N ALA A 143 -33.27 24.18 -2.14
CA ALA A 143 -32.18 24.22 -3.14
C ALA A 143 -31.52 22.86 -3.43
N ALA A 144 -32.16 21.75 -3.05
CA ALA A 144 -31.69 20.42 -3.43
C ALA A 144 -32.25 20.06 -4.83
N PRO A 145 -31.51 20.25 -5.95
CA PRO A 145 -31.75 19.37 -7.09
C PRO A 145 -31.59 17.96 -6.54
N ALA A 146 -32.58 17.10 -6.77
CA ALA A 146 -32.61 15.72 -6.29
C ALA A 146 -31.20 15.14 -6.26
N LEU A 147 -30.58 15.14 -5.07
CA LEU A 147 -29.39 14.36 -4.78
C LEU A 147 -29.90 12.96 -5.07
N ARG A 148 -29.51 12.43 -6.25
CA ARG A 148 -29.78 11.05 -6.61
C ARG A 148 -29.38 10.28 -5.36
N ALA A 149 -30.34 9.58 -4.77
CA ALA A 149 -30.02 8.59 -3.78
C ALA A 149 -28.78 7.87 -4.32
N PHE A 150 -27.74 7.78 -3.50
CA PHE A 150 -26.66 6.86 -3.78
C PHE A 150 -27.35 5.50 -3.79
N ASP A 151 -27.92 5.11 -4.94
CA ASP A 151 -28.20 3.73 -5.24
C ASP A 151 -26.86 3.08 -4.98
N PRO A 152 -26.74 2.19 -3.99
CA PRO A 152 -25.47 1.51 -3.74
C PRO A 152 -25.01 1.02 -5.12
N PRO A 153 -23.85 1.48 -5.63
CA PRO A 153 -23.47 1.21 -7.01
C PRO A 153 -23.27 -0.29 -7.27
N TRP A 154 -23.29 -1.06 -6.20
CA TRP A 154 -22.99 -2.48 -6.13
C TRP A 154 -24.27 -3.17 -5.68
N PRO A 155 -24.93 -3.97 -6.54
CA PRO A 155 -25.98 -4.86 -6.06
C PRO A 155 -25.38 -5.79 -5.00
N ASP A 156 -26.14 -6.07 -3.94
CA ASP A 156 -25.72 -7.05 -2.94
C ASP A 156 -25.35 -8.36 -3.67
N PRO A 157 -24.23 -9.02 -3.29
CA PRO A 157 -23.83 -10.25 -3.93
C PRO A 157 -24.97 -11.26 -3.82
N LEU A 158 -25.36 -11.82 -4.97
CA LEU A 158 -26.35 -12.89 -5.00
C LEU A 158 -25.73 -14.13 -4.34
N PRO A 159 -26.34 -14.73 -3.31
CA PRO A 159 -25.78 -15.90 -2.63
C PRO A 159 -25.45 -17.05 -3.61
N GLU A 160 -26.27 -17.21 -4.65
CA GLU A 160 -26.04 -18.20 -5.73
C GLU A 160 -24.73 -17.94 -6.50
N ALA A 161 -24.34 -16.68 -6.68
CA ALA A 161 -23.08 -16.33 -7.33
C ALA A 161 -21.88 -16.62 -6.43
N GLU A 162 -21.98 -16.35 -5.12
CA GLU A 162 -20.94 -16.69 -4.15
C GLU A 162 -20.69 -18.20 -4.11
N ASP A 163 -21.76 -19.01 -4.03
CA ASP A 163 -21.68 -20.46 -4.00
C ASP A 163 -21.03 -21.03 -5.28
N ALA A 164 -21.43 -20.50 -6.44
CA ALA A 164 -20.88 -20.92 -7.73
C ALA A 164 -19.40 -20.54 -7.87
N VAL A 165 -19.01 -19.33 -7.43
CA VAL A 165 -17.59 -18.91 -7.39
C VAL A 165 -16.79 -19.79 -6.45
N HIS A 166 -17.31 -20.10 -5.26
CA HIS A 166 -16.64 -20.98 -4.31
C HIS A 166 -16.37 -22.37 -4.91
N ALA A 167 -17.38 -22.97 -5.56
CA ALA A 167 -17.23 -24.25 -6.25
C ALA A 167 -16.21 -24.18 -7.40
N ALA A 168 -16.19 -23.09 -8.17
CA ALA A 168 -15.22 -22.87 -9.23
C ALA A 168 -13.78 -22.77 -8.69
N LEU A 169 -13.59 -22.05 -7.59
CA LEU A 169 -12.28 -21.89 -6.94
C LEU A 169 -11.73 -23.20 -6.41
N ILE A 170 -12.57 -24.03 -5.78
CA ILE A 170 -12.17 -25.39 -5.37
C ILE A 170 -11.67 -26.17 -6.58
N ALA A 171 -12.45 -26.21 -7.67
CA ALA A 171 -12.10 -26.96 -8.88
C ALA A 171 -10.84 -26.44 -9.60
N ILE A 172 -10.52 -25.14 -9.45
CA ILE A 172 -9.28 -24.53 -9.94
C ILE A 172 -8.10 -24.94 -9.05
N ARG A 173 -8.25 -24.85 -7.73
CA ARG A 173 -7.20 -25.10 -6.73
C ARG A 173 -6.82 -26.57 -6.56
N GLU A 174 -7.72 -27.50 -6.87
CA GLU A 174 -7.42 -28.93 -6.91
C GLU A 174 -6.38 -29.30 -7.98
N ARG A 175 -6.01 -28.35 -8.85
CA ARG A 175 -5.01 -28.55 -9.91
C ARG A 175 -3.63 -28.09 -9.46
N PRO A 176 -2.59 -28.92 -9.58
CA PRO A 176 -1.24 -28.60 -9.10
C PRO A 176 -0.49 -27.58 -9.97
N VAL A 177 -0.94 -27.35 -11.21
CA VAL A 177 -0.32 -26.45 -12.19
C VAL A 177 -1.43 -25.70 -12.93
N LEU A 178 -1.12 -24.47 -13.37
CA LEU A 178 -2.00 -23.69 -14.25
C LEU A 178 -2.32 -24.50 -15.53
N ASP A 179 -3.55 -25.03 -15.60
CA ASP A 179 -4.11 -25.71 -16.75
C ASP A 179 -5.09 -24.77 -17.47
N VAL A 180 -4.58 -24.06 -18.48
CA VAL A 180 -5.34 -23.06 -19.24
C VAL A 180 -6.64 -23.62 -19.80
N THR A 181 -6.64 -24.85 -20.32
CA THR A 181 -7.81 -25.44 -20.98
C THR A 181 -8.90 -25.74 -19.96
N ALA A 182 -8.51 -26.28 -18.80
CA ALA A 182 -9.48 -26.58 -17.77
C ALA A 182 -9.99 -25.33 -17.05
N THR A 183 -9.11 -24.37 -16.77
CA THR A 183 -9.52 -23.09 -16.19
C THR A 183 -10.52 -22.38 -17.11
N ASP A 184 -10.28 -22.36 -18.43
CA ASP A 184 -11.22 -21.77 -19.39
C ASP A 184 -12.60 -22.47 -19.36
N ARG A 185 -12.64 -23.80 -19.22
CA ARG A 185 -13.91 -24.54 -19.08
C ARG A 185 -14.64 -24.20 -17.79
N ILE A 186 -13.93 -24.13 -16.66
CA ILE A 186 -14.51 -23.79 -15.35
C ILE A 186 -15.06 -22.37 -15.39
N VAL A 187 -14.29 -21.41 -15.91
CA VAL A 187 -14.68 -20.01 -16.03
C VAL A 187 -15.88 -19.81 -16.94
N LYS A 188 -15.93 -20.49 -18.10
CA LYS A 188 -17.10 -20.43 -19.00
C LYS A 188 -18.37 -20.95 -18.33
N ARG A 189 -18.26 -22.04 -17.56
CA ARG A 189 -19.39 -22.56 -16.77
C ARG A 189 -19.84 -21.54 -15.73
N LEU A 190 -18.89 -21.01 -14.95
CA LEU A 190 -19.14 -19.99 -13.94
C LEU A 190 -19.84 -18.75 -14.53
N GLY A 191 -19.36 -18.24 -15.67
CA GLY A 191 -19.94 -17.07 -16.32
C GLY A 191 -21.31 -17.34 -16.98
N ALA A 192 -21.62 -18.59 -17.32
CA ALA A 192 -22.97 -18.98 -17.73
C ALA A 192 -23.95 -19.05 -16.56
N GLU A 193 -23.48 -19.44 -15.37
CA GLU A 193 -24.28 -19.55 -14.15
C GLU A 193 -24.50 -18.18 -13.49
N THR A 194 -23.49 -17.31 -13.48
CA THR A 194 -23.48 -16.10 -12.65
C THR A 194 -23.51 -14.78 -13.43
N GLY A 195 -23.26 -14.80 -14.74
CA GLY A 195 -23.10 -13.56 -15.51
C GLY A 195 -22.00 -12.66 -14.93
N ALA A 196 -22.21 -11.35 -14.87
CA ALA A 196 -21.25 -10.45 -14.23
C ALA A 196 -21.32 -10.45 -12.69
N ALA A 197 -22.37 -11.02 -12.08
CA ALA A 197 -22.50 -11.08 -10.63
C ALA A 197 -21.42 -11.97 -9.97
N GLY A 198 -20.79 -12.87 -10.75
CA GLY A 198 -19.63 -13.65 -10.29
C GLY A 198 -18.32 -12.86 -10.24
N PHE A 199 -18.26 -11.62 -10.76
CA PHE A 199 -17.01 -10.85 -10.83
C PHE A 199 -16.52 -10.46 -9.44
N ASP A 200 -17.35 -9.76 -8.65
CA ASP A 200 -16.97 -9.24 -7.33
C ASP A 200 -16.50 -10.35 -6.38
N PRO A 201 -17.23 -11.48 -6.19
CA PRO A 201 -16.74 -12.57 -5.36
C PRO A 201 -15.46 -13.24 -5.89
N LEU A 202 -15.29 -13.34 -7.22
CA LEU A 202 -14.06 -13.89 -7.81
C LEU A 202 -12.86 -12.94 -7.64
N TYR A 203 -13.10 -11.64 -7.79
CA TYR A 203 -12.11 -10.58 -7.58
C TYR A 203 -11.70 -10.51 -6.10
N ASP A 204 -12.66 -10.55 -5.18
CA ASP A 204 -12.42 -10.62 -3.74
C ASP A 204 -11.63 -11.87 -3.36
N ALA A 205 -11.92 -13.03 -3.96
CA ALA A 205 -11.17 -14.26 -3.71
C ALA A 205 -9.73 -14.22 -4.24
N ALA A 206 -9.46 -13.46 -5.31
CA ALA A 206 -8.11 -13.17 -5.75
C ALA A 206 -7.37 -12.24 -4.75
N GLY A 207 -8.10 -11.41 -3.99
CA GLY A 207 -7.55 -10.42 -3.05
C GLY A 207 -7.44 -10.84 -1.57
N ARG A 208 -8.45 -11.53 -1.00
CA ARG A 208 -8.66 -11.67 0.45
C ARG A 208 -7.78 -12.70 1.16
N ASP A 209 -7.42 -13.80 0.50
CA ASP A 209 -6.82 -14.95 1.20
C ASP A 209 -5.28 -14.90 1.25
N GLY A 210 -4.65 -13.78 0.90
CA GLY A 210 -3.23 -13.76 0.55
C GLY A 210 -2.92 -14.60 -0.71
N SER A 211 -3.98 -15.01 -1.42
CA SER A 211 -4.03 -15.72 -2.69
C SER A 211 -3.71 -14.82 -3.89
N LEU A 212 -3.52 -13.50 -3.68
CA LEU A 212 -2.83 -12.67 -4.66
C LEU A 212 -1.55 -13.42 -5.01
N ASN A 213 -1.36 -13.74 -6.29
CA ASN A 213 -0.29 -14.57 -6.85
C ASN A 213 -0.56 -16.08 -6.97
N GLU A 214 -1.77 -16.60 -6.74
CA GLU A 214 -2.15 -17.95 -7.20
C GLU A 214 -2.39 -17.91 -8.72
N PRO A 215 -1.46 -18.40 -9.57
CA PRO A 215 -1.52 -18.12 -11.01
C PRO A 215 -2.78 -18.67 -11.68
N ALA A 216 -3.36 -19.74 -11.11
CA ALA A 216 -4.59 -20.35 -11.60
C ALA A 216 -5.83 -19.49 -11.32
N VAL A 217 -5.90 -18.85 -10.15
CA VAL A 217 -7.00 -17.95 -9.76
C VAL A 217 -6.89 -16.63 -10.52
N ASP A 218 -5.69 -16.03 -10.57
CA ASP A 218 -5.43 -14.81 -11.32
C ASP A 218 -5.77 -14.98 -12.81
N PHE A 219 -5.35 -16.11 -13.40
CA PHE A 219 -5.70 -16.43 -14.78
C PHE A 219 -7.21 -16.63 -14.95
N ALA A 220 -7.87 -17.30 -14.00
CA ALA A 220 -9.33 -17.50 -14.05
C ALA A 220 -10.09 -16.17 -14.04
N LEU A 221 -9.69 -15.22 -13.19
CA LEU A 221 -10.25 -13.87 -13.15
C LEU A 221 -10.10 -13.15 -14.50
N LEU A 222 -8.91 -13.21 -15.12
CA LEU A 222 -8.66 -12.61 -16.45
C LEU A 222 -9.48 -13.27 -17.56
N ARG A 223 -9.74 -14.58 -17.47
CA ARG A 223 -10.63 -15.29 -18.41
C ARG A 223 -12.09 -14.93 -18.17
N PHE A 224 -12.49 -14.70 -16.91
CA PHE A 224 -13.86 -14.39 -16.55
C PHE A 224 -14.27 -13.01 -17.06
N VAL A 225 -13.42 -11.99 -16.84
CA VAL A 225 -13.65 -10.64 -17.39
C VAL A 225 -13.56 -10.59 -18.92
N ALA A 226 -12.98 -11.61 -19.56
CA ALA A 226 -12.93 -11.73 -21.03
C ALA A 226 -14.22 -12.28 -21.64
N LEU A 227 -15.14 -12.82 -20.83
CA LEU A 227 -16.41 -13.33 -21.34
C LEU A 227 -17.22 -12.13 -21.87
N PRO A 228 -17.71 -12.14 -23.13
CA PRO A 228 -18.33 -10.96 -23.73
C PRO A 228 -19.43 -10.32 -22.88
N GLN A 229 -20.33 -11.12 -22.35
CA GLN A 229 -21.44 -10.64 -21.50
C GLN A 229 -20.98 -10.05 -20.17
N VAL A 230 -19.82 -10.47 -19.64
CA VAL A 230 -19.24 -9.94 -18.42
C VAL A 230 -18.49 -8.65 -18.74
N PHE A 231 -17.67 -8.68 -19.80
CA PHE A 231 -16.89 -7.53 -20.27
C PHE A 231 -17.79 -6.31 -20.54
N ASP A 232 -18.87 -6.49 -21.29
CA ASP A 232 -19.79 -5.40 -21.64
C ASP A 232 -20.43 -4.77 -20.39
N GLN A 233 -20.78 -5.60 -19.39
CA GLN A 233 -21.36 -5.12 -18.14
C GLN A 233 -20.32 -4.40 -17.26
N LEU A 234 -19.09 -4.92 -17.17
CA LEU A 234 -18.01 -4.27 -16.44
C LEU A 234 -17.59 -2.95 -17.11
N ALA A 235 -17.53 -2.91 -18.45
CA ALA A 235 -17.23 -1.70 -19.19
C ALA A 235 -18.32 -0.63 -18.98
N ALA A 236 -19.60 -1.02 -18.96
CA ALA A 236 -20.70 -0.11 -18.64
C ALA A 236 -20.61 0.46 -17.22
N ARG A 237 -19.97 -0.27 -16.29
CA ARG A 237 -19.73 0.16 -14.90
C ARG A 237 -18.42 0.91 -14.69
N GLY A 238 -17.55 0.97 -15.71
CA GLY A 238 -16.22 1.56 -15.59
C GLY A 238 -15.21 0.67 -14.86
N GLU A 239 -15.45 -0.64 -14.84
CA GLU A 239 -14.71 -1.64 -14.05
C GLU A 239 -13.90 -2.61 -14.93
N ALA A 240 -14.02 -2.53 -16.26
CA ALA A 240 -13.39 -3.48 -17.18
C ALA A 240 -11.86 -3.53 -17.01
N GLY A 241 -11.26 -2.43 -16.57
CA GLY A 241 -9.82 -2.32 -16.34
C GLY A 241 -9.31 -2.88 -15.02
N LEU A 242 -10.16 -3.13 -14.02
CA LEU A 242 -9.71 -3.46 -12.65
C LEU A 242 -8.80 -4.70 -12.61
N ALA A 243 -9.30 -5.83 -13.11
CA ALA A 243 -8.54 -7.08 -13.08
C ALA A 243 -7.31 -7.07 -14.01
N PRO A 244 -7.39 -6.64 -15.28
CA PRO A 244 -6.22 -6.56 -16.15
C PRO A 244 -5.12 -5.66 -15.58
N MET A 245 -5.45 -4.47 -15.08
CA MET A 245 -4.47 -3.53 -14.54
C MET A 245 -3.75 -4.09 -13.31
N LEU A 246 -4.49 -4.72 -12.39
CA LEU A 246 -3.92 -5.33 -11.20
C LEU A 246 -2.91 -6.44 -11.55
N LEU A 247 -3.18 -7.21 -12.60
CA LEU A 247 -2.42 -8.41 -12.96
C LEU A 247 -1.34 -8.17 -14.03
N LEU A 248 -1.12 -6.93 -14.47
CA LEU A 248 -0.04 -6.60 -15.40
C LEU A 248 1.35 -6.86 -14.82
N ASN A 249 1.52 -6.85 -13.50
CA ASN A 249 2.79 -7.14 -12.83
C ASN A 249 2.84 -8.53 -12.19
N ALA A 250 1.85 -9.39 -12.46
CA ALA A 250 1.71 -10.70 -11.81
C ALA A 250 3.03 -11.51 -11.90
N PRO A 251 3.42 -12.30 -10.88
CA PRO A 251 4.69 -13.03 -10.91
C PRO A 251 4.77 -14.06 -12.05
N HIS A 252 3.65 -14.65 -12.43
CA HIS A 252 3.59 -15.70 -13.44
C HIS A 252 3.50 -15.13 -14.87
N PRO A 253 4.40 -15.50 -15.80
CA PRO A 253 4.47 -14.91 -17.14
C PRO A 253 3.20 -15.13 -17.97
N THR A 254 2.54 -16.29 -17.85
CA THR A 254 1.27 -16.55 -18.54
C THR A 254 0.15 -15.63 -18.09
N VAL A 255 0.09 -15.28 -16.79
CA VAL A 255 -0.91 -14.35 -16.26
C VAL A 255 -0.65 -12.95 -16.80
N ARG A 256 0.61 -12.49 -16.81
CA ARG A 256 0.97 -11.20 -17.43
C ARG A 256 0.64 -11.14 -18.91
N ALA A 257 0.90 -12.22 -19.65
CA ALA A 257 0.58 -12.30 -21.07
C ALA A 257 -0.93 -12.16 -21.31
N GLU A 258 -1.75 -12.85 -20.49
CA GLU A 258 -3.21 -12.76 -20.56
C GLU A 258 -3.70 -11.36 -20.17
N ALA A 259 -3.14 -10.75 -19.12
CA ALA A 259 -3.48 -9.40 -18.69
C ALA A 259 -3.19 -8.37 -19.80
N ARG A 260 -2.04 -8.48 -20.48
CA ARG A 260 -1.71 -7.63 -21.64
C ARG A 260 -2.68 -7.84 -22.81
N ALA A 261 -3.10 -9.08 -23.06
CA ALA A 261 -4.10 -9.38 -24.09
C ALA A 261 -5.44 -8.72 -23.76
N ARG A 262 -5.89 -8.77 -22.51
CA ARG A 262 -7.10 -8.08 -22.05
C ARG A 262 -7.03 -6.57 -22.22
N VAL A 263 -5.93 -5.94 -21.82
CA VAL A 263 -5.76 -4.49 -22.05
C VAL A 263 -5.76 -4.17 -23.55
N ALA A 264 -5.13 -4.99 -24.38
CA ALA A 264 -5.14 -4.80 -25.83
C ALA A 264 -6.57 -4.87 -26.40
N GLU A 265 -7.39 -5.81 -25.94
CA GLU A 265 -8.81 -5.94 -26.30
C GLU A 265 -9.63 -4.73 -25.81
N MET A 266 -9.37 -4.21 -24.60
CA MET A 266 -10.01 -2.99 -24.10
C MET A 266 -9.71 -1.77 -24.98
N VAL A 267 -8.47 -1.63 -25.44
CA VAL A 267 -8.09 -0.55 -26.38
C VAL A 267 -8.84 -0.71 -27.70
N GLU A 268 -9.00 -1.94 -28.19
CA GLU A 268 -9.74 -2.23 -29.43
C GLU A 268 -11.24 -1.96 -29.28
N ALA A 269 -11.80 -2.26 -28.12
CA ALA A 269 -13.19 -1.99 -27.76
C ALA A 269 -13.46 -0.49 -27.51
N GLY A 270 -12.44 0.36 -27.49
CA GLY A 270 -12.60 1.80 -27.28
C GLY A 270 -13.00 2.17 -25.84
N VAL A 271 -12.57 1.36 -24.86
CA VAL A 271 -12.77 1.66 -23.44
C VAL A 271 -12.12 3.00 -23.10
N PRO A 272 -12.74 3.86 -22.25
CA PRO A 272 -12.18 5.14 -21.86
C PRO A 272 -10.73 5.06 -21.38
N VAL A 273 -9.92 6.07 -21.73
CA VAL A 273 -8.50 6.15 -21.33
C VAL A 273 -8.31 6.09 -19.81
N THR A 274 -9.31 6.54 -19.05
CA THR A 274 -9.31 6.47 -17.58
C THR A 274 -9.35 5.06 -17.01
N GLU A 275 -9.78 4.07 -17.80
CA GLU A 275 -9.79 2.65 -17.43
C GLU A 275 -8.60 1.89 -18.02
N LEU A 276 -7.76 2.56 -18.84
CA LEU A 276 -6.54 1.98 -19.38
C LEU A 276 -5.36 2.19 -18.42
N PRO A 277 -4.33 1.32 -18.46
CA PRO A 277 -3.17 1.46 -17.60
C PRO A 277 -2.41 2.77 -17.85
N ASP A 278 -1.91 3.38 -16.78
CA ASP A 278 -1.06 4.58 -16.85
C ASP A 278 0.19 4.30 -17.73
N PRO A 279 0.47 5.16 -18.73
CA PRO A 279 1.72 5.10 -19.49
C PRO A 279 3.00 5.04 -18.64
N ALA A 280 3.03 5.63 -17.45
CA ALA A 280 4.16 5.54 -16.51
C ALA A 280 4.35 4.11 -15.98
N LEU A 281 3.26 3.46 -15.56
CA LEU A 281 3.27 2.07 -15.12
C LEU A 281 3.75 1.15 -16.26
N LEU A 282 3.24 1.34 -17.48
CA LEU A 282 3.66 0.51 -18.62
C LEU A 282 5.15 0.68 -18.97
N ARG A 283 5.73 1.87 -18.77
CA ARG A 283 7.18 2.10 -18.92
C ARG A 283 7.99 1.37 -17.86
N GLU A 284 7.55 1.39 -16.61
CA GLU A 284 8.18 0.64 -15.53
C GLU A 284 8.14 -0.87 -15.82
N LEU A 285 6.99 -1.40 -16.21
CA LEU A 285 6.82 -2.81 -16.55
C LEU A 285 7.63 -3.23 -17.78
N ALA A 286 7.80 -2.35 -18.76
CA ALA A 286 8.69 -2.61 -19.90
C ALA A 286 10.17 -2.74 -19.48
N GLY A 287 10.59 -1.98 -18.45
CA GLY A 287 11.91 -2.12 -17.85
C GLY A 287 12.06 -3.39 -17.00
N ALA A 288 11.04 -3.72 -16.21
CA ALA A 288 11.05 -4.90 -15.33
C ALA A 288 10.95 -6.23 -16.10
N PHE A 289 10.20 -6.26 -17.20
CA PHE A 289 9.91 -7.46 -18.00
C PHE A 289 10.25 -7.23 -19.49
N PRO A 290 11.55 -7.12 -19.83
CA PRO A 290 11.97 -6.79 -21.18
C PRO A 290 11.54 -7.87 -22.19
N GLY A 291 11.02 -7.45 -23.34
CA GLY A 291 10.59 -8.35 -24.42
C GLY A 291 9.17 -8.91 -24.30
N GLU A 292 8.46 -8.67 -23.20
CA GLU A 292 7.10 -9.19 -23.00
C GLU A 292 6.00 -8.43 -23.75
N GLY A 293 6.33 -7.27 -24.35
CA GLY A 293 5.42 -6.51 -25.20
C GLY A 293 4.79 -5.26 -24.57
N TYR A 294 5.19 -4.86 -23.35
CA TYR A 294 4.69 -3.63 -22.70
C TYR A 294 4.93 -2.36 -23.53
N ASN A 295 6.04 -2.26 -24.27
CA ASN A 295 6.29 -1.13 -25.17
C ASN A 295 5.23 -1.01 -26.28
N ARG A 296 4.75 -2.15 -26.80
CA ARG A 296 3.68 -2.16 -27.80
C ARG A 296 2.37 -1.71 -27.17
N LEU A 297 2.07 -2.18 -25.97
CA LEU A 297 0.87 -1.81 -25.24
C LEU A 297 0.86 -0.31 -24.89
N LEU A 298 2.00 0.22 -24.43
CA LEU A 298 2.21 1.65 -24.16
C LEU A 298 1.88 2.51 -25.38
N ALA A 299 2.38 2.15 -26.56
CA ALA A 299 2.09 2.87 -27.80
C ALA A 299 0.59 2.85 -28.12
N ARG A 300 -0.10 1.74 -27.85
CA ARG A 300 -1.56 1.63 -28.08
C ARG A 300 -2.37 2.48 -27.11
N CYS A 301 -2.04 2.45 -25.81
CA CYS A 301 -2.75 3.23 -24.79
C CYS A 301 -2.53 4.74 -24.96
N ALA A 302 -1.33 5.17 -25.35
CA ALA A 302 -1.01 6.59 -25.53
C ALA A 302 -1.81 7.28 -26.65
N HIS A 303 -2.33 6.51 -27.60
CA HIS A 303 -3.09 7.03 -28.74
C HIS A 303 -4.62 6.91 -28.59
N GLY A 304 -5.12 6.43 -27.43
CA GLY A 304 -6.54 6.54 -27.07
C GLY A 304 -7.52 5.68 -27.86
N GLY A 305 -7.16 4.43 -28.19
CA GLY A 305 -8.04 3.55 -28.98
C GLY A 305 -7.72 3.60 -30.48
N PRO A 306 -8.39 2.79 -31.32
CA PRO A 306 -8.05 2.65 -32.74
C PRO A 306 -7.98 4.05 -33.34
N ALA A 307 -6.80 4.42 -33.83
CA ALA A 307 -6.58 5.66 -34.57
C ALA A 307 -7.78 5.80 -35.50
N ALA A 308 -8.62 6.82 -35.25
CA ALA A 308 -9.82 7.04 -36.02
C ALA A 308 -9.42 6.80 -37.46
N ALA A 309 -10.04 5.81 -38.10
CA ALA A 309 -9.96 5.64 -39.53
C ALA A 309 -10.60 6.91 -40.11
N VAL A 310 -9.81 7.98 -40.17
CA VAL A 310 -10.13 9.21 -40.86
C VAL A 310 -10.32 8.74 -42.29
N GLY A 311 -11.58 8.75 -42.71
CA GLY A 311 -12.06 8.07 -43.91
C GLY A 311 -11.17 8.32 -45.11
N ALA A 312 -10.81 7.22 -45.77
CA ALA A 312 -10.52 7.18 -47.20
C ALA A 312 -11.77 6.69 -47.93
#